data_AF-A0A7X9E569-F1
#
_entry.id   AF-A0A7X9E569-F1
#
_cell.length_a   1.000
_cell.length_b   1.000
_cell.length_c   1.000
_cell.angle_alpha   90.00
_cell.angle_beta   90.00
_cell.angle_gamma   90.00
#
_symmetry.space_group_name_H-M   'P 1'
#
loop_
_entity.id
_entity.type
_entity.pdbx_description
1 polymer ?
#
loop_
_entity_poly.entity_id
_entity_poly.type
_entity_poly.pdbx_seq_one_letter_code
_entity_poly.pdbx_strand_id
1 'polypeptide(L)'
;MNELALNLSRTKIRTLLFDLFAILFIAFAPAISHMIALPLYMLEPMRILLIASIVHTSRKNSYIIALLLPVFSIIISAHPSFYKALLISSELLLNVFLFSLLLNYFKNTFAAIFTSIVISKLFYYTAKFGMISFGMINGELISTPIYLQVIVTILLSVYIFLFYKKDNI
;
A
#
# COMPACT_ATOMS: atom_id res chain seq x y z
N MET A 1 -14.56 -32.09 16.71
CA MET A 1 -13.61 -30.99 16.44
C MET A 1 -14.40 -29.70 16.31
N ASN A 2 -13.99 -28.62 16.97
CA ASN A 2 -14.76 -27.38 17.06
C ASN A 2 -14.68 -26.59 15.73
N GLU A 3 -15.80 -26.41 15.01
CA GLU A 3 -15.83 -25.74 13.69
C GLU A 3 -15.30 -24.31 13.73
N LEU A 4 -15.50 -23.61 14.85
CA LEU A 4 -14.94 -22.29 15.12
C LEU A 4 -13.41 -22.29 15.07
N ALA A 5 -12.76 -23.29 15.67
CA ALA A 5 -11.30 -23.40 15.70
C ALA A 5 -10.72 -23.65 14.30
N LEU A 6 -11.43 -24.42 13.46
CA LEU A 6 -11.05 -24.69 12.07
C LEU A 6 -11.21 -23.45 11.17
N ASN A 7 -12.26 -22.65 11.34
CA ASN A 7 -12.44 -21.42 10.58
C ASN A 7 -11.44 -20.33 10.95
N LEU A 8 -11.10 -20.21 12.24
CA LEU A 8 -10.06 -19.32 12.74
C LEU A 8 -8.68 -19.70 12.18
N SER A 9 -8.33 -20.99 12.14
CA SER A 9 -7.04 -21.43 11.61
C SER A 9 -6.92 -21.19 10.10
N ARG A 10 -7.98 -21.45 9.33
CA ARG A 10 -8.02 -21.17 7.88
C ARG A 10 -7.82 -19.68 7.57
N THR A 11 -8.47 -18.80 8.31
CA THR A 11 -8.36 -17.34 8.13
C THR A 11 -6.94 -16.85 8.43
N LYS A 12 -6.31 -17.38 9.48
CA LYS A 12 -4.90 -17.10 9.80
C LYS A 12 -3.95 -17.58 8.70
N ILE A 13 -4.12 -18.81 8.20
CA ILE A 13 -3.29 -19.36 7.12
C ILE A 13 -3.43 -18.51 5.85
N ARG A 14 -4.65 -18.11 5.48
CA ARG A 14 -4.88 -17.23 4.32
C ARG A 14 -4.18 -15.88 4.47
N THR A 15 -4.26 -15.28 5.66
CA THR A 15 -3.60 -14.00 5.95
C THR A 15 -2.08 -14.15 5.84
N LEU A 16 -1.52 -15.20 6.45
CA LEU A 16 -0.08 -15.49 6.38
C LEU A 16 0.41 -15.70 4.94
N LEU A 17 -0.34 -16.45 4.13
CA LEU A 17 0.00 -16.68 2.72
C LEU A 17 -0.04 -15.37 1.93
N PHE A 18 -1.03 -14.50 2.21
CA PHE A 18 -1.11 -13.18 1.60
C PHE A 18 0.11 -12.32 1.97
N ASP A 19 0.45 -12.26 3.25
CA ASP A 19 1.57 -11.44 3.75
C ASP A 19 2.90 -11.91 3.17
N LEU A 20 3.13 -13.23 3.15
CA LEU A 20 4.32 -13.83 2.55
C LEU A 20 4.41 -13.48 1.06
N PHE A 21 3.31 -13.62 0.31
CA PHE A 21 3.26 -13.25 -1.09
C PHE A 21 3.55 -11.77 -1.30
N ALA A 22 2.91 -10.88 -0.52
CA ALA A 22 3.06 -9.44 -0.65
C ALA A 22 4.51 -8.99 -0.39
N ILE A 23 5.13 -9.52 0.67
CA ILE A 23 6.52 -9.22 1.03
C ILE A 23 7.47 -9.72 -0.05
N LEU A 24 7.33 -10.97 -0.49
CA LEU A 24 8.18 -11.54 -1.55
C LEU A 24 8.02 -10.78 -2.87
N PHE A 25 6.79 -10.49 -3.28
CA PHE A 25 6.53 -9.76 -4.52
C PHE A 25 7.20 -8.39 -4.51
N ILE A 26 7.12 -7.64 -3.40
CA ILE A 26 7.74 -6.31 -3.31
C ILE A 26 9.25 -6.40 -3.22
N ALA A 27 9.78 -7.34 -2.45
CA ALA A 27 11.21 -7.55 -2.35
C ALA A 27 11.86 -7.83 -3.70
N PHE A 28 11.17 -8.58 -4.57
CA PHE A 28 11.65 -8.90 -5.92
C PHE A 28 11.11 -7.99 -7.02
N ALA A 29 10.25 -7.02 -6.72
CA ALA A 29 9.66 -6.12 -7.72
C ALA A 29 10.70 -5.39 -8.59
N PRO A 30 11.83 -4.89 -8.05
CA PRO A 30 12.89 -4.29 -8.89
C PRO A 30 13.47 -5.30 -9.88
N ALA A 31 13.77 -6.52 -9.44
CA ALA A 31 14.31 -7.59 -10.29
C ALA A 31 13.31 -7.99 -11.38
N ILE A 32 12.03 -8.18 -11.02
CA ILE A 32 10.97 -8.51 -11.98
C ILE A 32 10.81 -7.39 -13.02
N SER A 33 10.89 -6.13 -12.60
CA SER A 33 10.79 -4.97 -13.49
C SER A 33 11.88 -4.97 -14.56
N HIS A 34 13.11 -5.37 -14.21
CA HIS A 34 14.20 -5.51 -15.16
C HIS A 34 14.00 -6.68 -16.14
N MET A 35 13.45 -7.80 -15.67
CA MET A 35 13.22 -8.98 -16.51
C MET A 35 12.10 -8.79 -17.54
N ILE A 36 11.04 -8.06 -17.19
CA ILE A 36 9.84 -7.88 -18.03
C ILE A 36 9.95 -6.60 -18.90
N ALA A 37 10.99 -5.78 -18.70
CA ALA A 37 11.14 -4.44 -19.29
C ALA A 37 9.92 -3.51 -19.05
N LEU A 38 9.07 -3.87 -18.08
CA LEU A 38 7.95 -3.06 -17.63
C LEU A 38 8.34 -2.39 -16.31
N PRO A 39 8.25 -1.05 -16.20
CA PRO A 39 8.59 -0.33 -14.99
C PRO A 39 7.48 -0.52 -13.92
N LEU A 40 7.46 -1.70 -13.29
CA LEU A 40 6.45 -2.07 -12.27
C LEU A 40 6.40 -1.07 -11.12
N TYR A 41 7.52 -0.42 -10.80
CA TYR A 41 7.59 0.64 -9.79
C TYR A 41 6.68 1.83 -10.09
N MET A 42 6.33 2.09 -11.36
CA MET A 42 5.43 3.18 -11.75
C MET A 42 3.95 2.88 -11.43
N LEU A 43 3.60 1.61 -11.21
CA LEU A 43 2.24 1.17 -10.90
C LEU A 43 1.91 1.20 -9.40
N GLU A 44 2.78 1.76 -8.57
CA GLU A 44 2.62 1.81 -7.11
C GLU A 44 2.33 0.43 -6.49
N PRO A 45 3.21 -0.58 -6.72
CA PRO A 45 2.96 -1.97 -6.36
C PRO A 45 2.73 -2.16 -4.85
N MET A 46 3.36 -1.32 -4.01
CA MET A 46 3.13 -1.32 -2.56
C MET A 46 1.72 -0.91 -2.19
N ARG A 47 1.13 0.08 -2.89
CA ARG A 47 -0.26 0.50 -2.66
C ARG A 47 -1.23 -0.58 -3.13
N ILE A 48 -0.96 -1.23 -4.27
CA ILE A 48 -1.79 -2.34 -4.76
C ILE A 48 -1.90 -3.43 -3.69
N LEU A 49 -0.77 -3.85 -3.12
CA LEU A 49 -0.77 -4.87 -2.05
C LEU A 49 -1.36 -4.36 -0.75
N LEU A 50 -1.18 -3.08 -0.40
CA LEU A 50 -1.86 -2.49 0.74
C LEU A 50 -3.38 -2.59 0.59
N ILE A 51 -3.93 -2.14 -0.54
CA ILE A 51 -5.38 -2.18 -0.80
C ILE A 51 -5.88 -3.62 -0.80
N ALA A 52 -5.14 -4.55 -1.41
CA ALA A 52 -5.49 -5.96 -1.35
C ALA A 52 -5.48 -6.49 0.10
N SER A 53 -4.56 -6.04 0.95
CA SER A 53 -4.55 -6.41 2.38
C SER A 53 -5.79 -5.90 3.11
N ILE A 54 -6.25 -4.68 2.81
CA ILE A 54 -7.44 -4.08 3.41
C ILE A 54 -8.70 -4.88 3.05
N VAL A 55 -8.74 -5.43 1.84
CA VAL A 55 -9.89 -6.21 1.34
C VAL A 55 -9.89 -7.64 1.87
N HIS A 56 -8.73 -8.30 1.92
CA HIS A 56 -8.63 -9.76 2.14
C HIS A 56 -8.13 -10.18 3.51
N THR A 57 -7.66 -9.24 4.34
CA THR A 57 -7.13 -9.53 5.67
C THR A 57 -7.83 -8.67 6.73
N SER A 58 -7.17 -8.41 7.85
CA SER A 58 -7.71 -7.53 8.90
C SER A 58 -7.10 -6.13 8.83
N ARG A 59 -7.79 -5.13 9.37
CA ARG A 59 -7.27 -3.76 9.47
C ARG A 59 -5.92 -3.69 10.18
N LYS A 60 -5.74 -4.46 11.27
CA LYS A 60 -4.47 -4.54 12.00
C LYS A 60 -3.35 -5.06 11.09
N ASN A 61 -3.66 -6.08 10.28
CA ASN A 61 -2.72 -6.64 9.33
C ASN A 61 -2.34 -5.65 8.23
N SER A 62 -3.29 -4.83 7.74
CA SER A 62 -2.98 -3.78 6.76
C SER A 62 -1.97 -2.74 7.28
N TYR A 63 -2.03 -2.38 8.57
CA TYR A 63 -1.00 -1.51 9.17
C TYR A 63 0.36 -2.19 9.24
N ILE A 64 0.40 -3.49 9.56
CA ILE A 64 1.64 -4.28 9.54
C ILE A 64 2.21 -4.31 8.12
N ILE A 65 1.38 -4.62 7.12
CA ILE A 65 1.79 -4.65 5.71
C ILE A 65 2.28 -3.29 5.22
N ALA A 66 1.60 -2.20 5.56
CA ALA A 66 2.05 -0.84 5.22
C ALA A 66 3.47 -0.54 5.73
N LEU A 67 3.85 -1.08 6.90
CA LEU A 67 5.18 -0.94 7.46
C LEU A 67 6.19 -1.93 6.82
N LEU A 68 5.78 -3.19 6.65
CA LEU A 68 6.68 -4.25 6.23
C LEU A 68 7.07 -4.15 4.76
N LEU A 69 6.17 -3.73 3.86
CA LEU A 69 6.48 -3.67 2.43
C LEU A 69 7.72 -2.81 2.15
N PRO A 70 7.84 -1.56 2.64
CA PRO A 70 9.04 -0.76 2.37
C PRO A 70 10.28 -1.26 3.12
N VAL A 71 10.12 -1.78 4.33
CA VAL A 71 11.24 -2.29 5.16
C VAL A 71 11.88 -3.52 4.52
N PHE A 72 11.09 -4.52 4.11
CA PHE A 72 11.62 -5.71 3.46
C PHE A 72 12.20 -5.40 2.09
N SER A 73 11.62 -4.43 1.37
CA SER A 73 12.18 -3.96 0.09
C SER A 73 13.61 -3.45 0.26
N ILE A 74 13.89 -2.65 1.30
CA ILE A 74 15.26 -2.19 1.61
C ILE A 74 16.18 -3.38 1.90
N ILE A 75 15.76 -4.30 2.78
CA ILE A 75 16.62 -5.38 3.26
C ILE A 75 17.08 -6.28 2.11
N ILE A 76 16.19 -6.55 1.15
CA ILE A 76 16.46 -7.52 0.08
C ILE A 76 17.04 -6.86 -1.16
N SER A 77 16.53 -5.69 -1.55
CA SER A 77 16.88 -5.06 -2.83
C SER A 77 17.68 -3.76 -2.69
N ALA A 78 17.97 -3.31 -1.46
CA ALA A 78 18.55 -1.99 -1.16
C ALA A 78 17.79 -0.83 -1.83
N HIS A 79 16.54 -1.09 -2.23
CA HIS A 79 15.69 -0.15 -2.93
C HIS A 79 14.27 -0.23 -2.35
N PRO A 80 13.64 0.89 -1.99
CA PRO A 80 14.13 2.27 -2.08
C PRO A 80 15.15 2.60 -0.97
N SER A 81 15.83 3.75 -1.06
CA SER A 81 16.73 4.24 0.01
C SER A 81 15.99 4.38 1.35
N PHE A 82 16.71 4.27 2.47
CA PHE A 82 16.13 4.32 3.83
C PHE A 82 15.11 5.46 4.05
N TYR A 83 15.48 6.70 3.74
CA TYR A 83 14.60 7.87 3.88
C TYR A 83 13.35 7.80 3.00
N LYS A 84 13.47 7.28 1.77
CA LYS A 84 12.32 7.05 0.89
C LYS A 84 11.40 5.95 1.44
N ALA A 85 11.96 4.89 2.00
CA ALA A 85 11.15 3.83 2.60
C ALA A 85 10.37 4.34 3.81
N LEU A 86 10.98 5.14 4.69
CA LEU A 86 10.27 5.79 5.79
C LEU A 86 9.12 6.65 5.29
N LEU A 87 9.39 7.49 4.28
CA LEU A 87 8.38 8.35 3.66
C LEU A 87 7.22 7.53 3.06
N ILE A 88 7.52 6.43 2.36
CA ILE A 88 6.50 5.54 1.79
C ILE A 88 5.72 4.81 2.89
N SER A 89 6.39 4.29 3.93
CA SER A 89 5.72 3.66 5.06
C SER A 89 4.75 4.64 5.73
N SER A 90 5.17 5.88 5.99
CA SER A 90 4.31 6.91 6.55
C SER A 90 3.10 7.23 5.66
N GLU A 91 3.30 7.30 4.34
CA GLU A 91 2.24 7.50 3.35
C GLU A 91 1.21 6.37 3.37
N LEU A 92 1.66 5.11 3.33
CA LEU A 92 0.81 3.93 3.35
C LEU A 92 0.05 3.78 4.68
N LEU A 93 0.72 4.03 5.81
CA LEU A 93 0.08 4.03 7.14
C LEU A 93 -1.01 5.12 7.22
N LEU A 94 -0.71 6.32 6.72
CA LEU A 94 -1.67 7.40 6.64
C LEU A 94 -2.86 7.03 5.74
N ASN A 95 -2.61 6.31 4.64
CA ASN A 95 -3.68 5.85 3.76
C ASN A 95 -4.65 4.87 4.46
N VAL A 96 -4.14 3.90 5.22
CA VAL A 96 -4.97 2.98 6.03
C VAL A 96 -5.76 3.75 7.09
N PHE A 97 -5.10 4.68 7.78
CA PHE A 97 -5.73 5.49 8.81
C PHE A 97 -6.86 6.35 8.24
N LEU A 98 -6.58 7.13 7.19
CA LEU A 98 -7.55 8.00 6.53
C LEU A 98 -8.70 7.21 5.92
N PHE A 99 -8.44 6.07 5.28
CA PHE A 99 -9.51 5.23 4.74
C PHE A 99 -10.51 4.84 5.82
N SER A 100 -10.01 4.33 6.96
CA SER A 100 -10.89 3.95 8.06
C SER A 100 -11.61 5.13 8.69
N LEU A 101 -10.97 6.31 8.75
CA LEU A 101 -11.60 7.53 9.26
C LEU A 101 -12.73 7.96 8.31
N LEU A 102 -12.44 8.08 7.01
CA LEU A 102 -13.35 8.59 5.99
C LEU A 102 -14.51 7.64 5.67
N LEU A 103 -14.36 6.33 5.89
CA LEU A 103 -15.48 5.38 5.82
C LEU A 103 -16.61 5.74 6.78
N ASN A 104 -16.29 6.34 7.94
CA ASN A 104 -17.30 6.78 8.91
C ASN A 104 -18.03 8.04 8.45
N TYR A 105 -17.42 8.85 7.59
CA TYR A 105 -17.99 10.12 7.10
C TYR A 105 -18.76 9.97 5.78
N PHE A 106 -18.17 9.31 4.77
CA PHE A 106 -18.72 9.35 3.40
C PHE A 106 -19.79 8.29 3.11
N LYS A 107 -19.94 7.25 3.94
CA LYS A 107 -20.82 6.08 3.69
C LYS A 107 -20.61 5.36 2.33
N ASN A 108 -19.69 5.84 1.49
CA ASN A 108 -19.33 5.30 0.19
C ASN A 108 -17.85 4.90 0.22
N THR A 109 -17.60 3.60 0.03
CA THR A 109 -16.26 3.01 0.05
C THR A 109 -15.35 3.59 -1.03
N PHE A 110 -15.89 3.85 -2.23
CA PHE A 110 -15.13 4.44 -3.34
C PHE A 110 -14.61 5.83 -2.96
N ALA A 111 -15.52 6.70 -2.50
CA ALA A 111 -15.16 8.06 -2.11
C ALA A 111 -14.17 8.08 -0.93
N ALA A 112 -14.34 7.18 0.04
CA ALA A 112 -13.44 7.05 1.18
C ALA A 112 -12.02 6.68 0.78
N ILE A 113 -11.83 5.67 -0.08
CA ILE A 113 -10.46 5.28 -0.48
C ILE A 113 -9.86 6.26 -1.48
N PHE A 114 -10.66 6.79 -2.41
CA PHE A 114 -10.15 7.73 -3.40
C PHE A 114 -9.59 8.96 -2.70
N THR A 115 -10.38 9.49 -1.76
CA THR A 115 -9.97 10.64 -0.95
C THR A 115 -8.79 10.31 -0.04
N SER A 116 -8.74 9.11 0.56
CA SER A 116 -7.60 8.73 1.40
C SER A 116 -6.31 8.61 0.60
N ILE A 117 -6.36 8.10 -0.64
CA ILE A 117 -5.21 7.99 -1.54
C ILE A 117 -4.73 9.37 -1.96
N VAL A 118 -5.64 10.26 -2.35
CA VAL A 118 -5.31 11.63 -2.74
C VAL A 118 -4.64 12.38 -1.59
N ILE A 119 -5.23 12.35 -0.39
CA ILE A 119 -4.67 13.03 0.79
C ILE A 119 -3.33 12.43 1.19
N SER A 120 -3.18 11.10 1.21
CA SER A 120 -1.89 10.48 1.57
C SER A 120 -0.79 10.81 0.55
N LYS A 121 -1.12 10.92 -0.73
CA LYS A 121 -0.19 11.39 -1.76
C LYS A 121 0.19 12.85 -1.62
N LEU A 122 -0.76 13.73 -1.31
CA LEU A 122 -0.45 15.14 -1.03
C LEU A 122 0.52 15.25 0.15
N PHE A 123 0.31 14.46 1.20
CA PHE A 123 1.26 14.34 2.30
C PHE A 123 2.64 13.85 1.81
N TYR A 124 2.69 12.80 1.00
CA TYR A 124 3.95 12.28 0.45
C TYR A 124 4.74 13.34 -0.31
N TYR A 125 4.10 14.07 -1.23
CA TYR A 125 4.80 15.09 -2.01
C TYR A 125 5.23 16.28 -1.15
N THR A 126 4.42 16.69 -0.17
CA THR A 126 4.77 17.75 0.77
C THR A 126 5.98 17.35 1.62
N ALA A 127 5.97 16.15 2.18
CA ALA A 127 7.09 15.64 2.97
C ALA A 127 8.33 15.39 2.11
N LYS A 128 8.18 14.85 0.89
CA LYS A 128 9.27 14.67 -0.07
C LYS A 128 9.95 16.00 -0.41
N PHE A 129 9.17 17.05 -0.64
CA PHE A 129 9.69 18.40 -0.88
C PHE A 129 10.56 18.87 0.30
N GLY A 130 10.09 18.71 1.53
CA GLY A 130 10.87 19.00 2.73
C GLY A 130 12.18 18.21 2.77
N MET A 131 12.12 16.89 2.56
CA MET A 131 13.29 16.01 2.59
C MET A 131 14.32 16.32 1.50
N ILE A 132 13.88 16.71 0.30
CA ILE A 132 14.76 17.20 -0.77
C ILE A 132 15.42 18.50 -0.35
N SER A 133 14.65 19.43 0.22
CA SER A 133 15.15 20.74 0.67
C SER A 133 16.21 20.63 1.77
N PHE A 134 16.10 19.62 2.64
CA PHE A 134 17.11 19.30 3.67
C PHE A 134 18.25 18.38 3.17
N GLY A 135 18.27 18.01 1.89
CA GLY A 135 19.31 17.13 1.32
C GLY A 135 19.24 15.66 1.76
N MET A 136 18.13 15.22 2.37
CA MET A 136 17.94 13.84 2.82
C MET A 136 17.60 12.88 1.68
N ILE A 137 16.98 13.38 0.61
CA ILE A 137 16.57 12.60 -0.56
C ILE A 137 17.01 13.32 -1.83
N ASN A 138 17.62 12.57 -2.75
CA ASN A 138 17.96 13.05 -4.09
C ASN A 138 16.89 12.66 -5.13
N GLY A 139 16.71 13.52 -6.13
CA GLY A 139 15.87 13.30 -7.30
C GLY A 139 14.74 14.32 -7.44
N GLU A 140 13.93 14.14 -8.48
CA GLU A 140 12.81 15.03 -8.80
C GLU A 140 11.64 14.85 -7.83
N LEU A 141 10.88 15.92 -7.60
CA LEU A 141 9.70 15.90 -6.72
C LEU A 141 8.63 14.93 -7.25
N ILE A 142 8.32 14.99 -8.55
CA ILE A 142 7.37 14.10 -9.21
C ILE A 142 8.14 13.19 -10.16
N SER A 143 8.39 11.95 -9.73
CA SER A 143 9.16 10.97 -10.51
C SER A 143 8.26 10.02 -11.32
N THR A 144 6.97 9.97 -11.02
CA THR A 144 5.97 9.12 -11.70
C THR A 144 4.98 9.99 -12.45
N PRO A 145 4.68 9.69 -13.73
CA PRO A 145 3.71 10.44 -14.51
C PRO A 145 2.34 10.50 -13.83
N ILE A 146 1.79 11.72 -13.73
CA ILE A 146 0.53 11.98 -13.02
C ILE A 146 -0.64 11.17 -13.60
N TYR A 147 -0.67 10.94 -14.92
CA TYR A 147 -1.74 10.15 -15.54
C TYR A 147 -1.76 8.70 -15.03
N LEU A 148 -0.60 8.05 -14.86
CA LEU A 148 -0.53 6.69 -14.30
C LEU A 148 -1.01 6.66 -12.86
N GLN A 149 -0.63 7.66 -12.09
CA GLN A 149 -1.06 7.79 -10.70
C GLN A 149 -2.58 7.91 -10.58
N VAL A 150 -3.22 8.70 -11.44
CA VAL A 150 -4.68 8.85 -11.46
C VAL A 150 -5.34 7.55 -11.89
N ILE A 151 -4.85 6.89 -12.95
CA ILE A 151 -5.38 5.60 -13.42
C ILE A 151 -5.31 4.54 -12.32
N VAL A 152 -4.15 4.37 -11.69
CA VAL A 152 -3.97 3.39 -10.60
C VAL A 152 -4.89 3.72 -9.42
N THR A 153 -5.01 4.99 -9.05
CA THR A 153 -5.90 5.43 -7.95
C THR A 153 -7.35 5.08 -8.25
N ILE A 154 -7.83 5.32 -9.47
CA ILE A 154 -9.19 4.99 -9.88
C ILE A 154 -9.39 3.47 -9.87
N LEU A 155 -8.48 2.69 -10.47
CA LEU A 155 -8.57 1.22 -10.50
C LEU A 155 -8.62 0.60 -9.11
N LEU A 156 -7.77 1.07 -8.19
CA LEU A 156 -7.77 0.62 -6.80
C LEU A 156 -9.04 1.05 -6.06
N SER A 157 -9.58 2.22 -6.40
CA SER A 157 -10.83 2.71 -5.81
C SER A 157 -12.04 1.88 -6.28
N VAL A 158 -12.08 1.50 -7.55
CA VAL A 158 -13.08 0.57 -8.08
C VAL A 158 -12.92 -0.80 -7.43
N TYR A 159 -11.69 -1.30 -7.30
CA TYR A 159 -11.41 -2.59 -6.69
C TYR A 159 -11.94 -2.67 -5.25
N ILE A 160 -11.62 -1.70 -4.39
CA ILE A 160 -12.13 -1.71 -3.01
C ILE A 160 -13.65 -1.60 -3.00
N PHE A 161 -14.23 -0.79 -3.89
CA PHE A 161 -15.67 -0.59 -3.94
C PHE A 161 -16.42 -1.89 -4.24
N LEU A 162 -15.86 -2.74 -5.11
CA LEU A 162 -16.46 -4.02 -5.48
C LEU A 162 -16.24 -5.12 -4.43
N PHE A 163 -15.08 -5.15 -3.77
CA PHE A 163 -14.68 -6.29 -2.94
C PHE A 163 -14.66 -6.04 -1.43
N TYR A 164 -14.67 -4.79 -0.98
CA TYR A 164 -14.64 -4.47 0.45
C TYR A 164 -15.99 -4.75 1.10
N LYS A 165 -15.99 -5.67 2.06
CA LYS A 165 -17.13 -5.97 2.91
C LYS A 165 -16.90 -5.33 4.27
N LYS A 166 -17.87 -4.53 4.73
CA LYS A 166 -17.81 -3.80 6.00
C LYS A 166 -17.72 -4.73 7.23
N ASP A 167 -18.03 -6.01 7.05
CA ASP A 167 -17.99 -7.04 8.11
C ASP A 167 -16.56 -7.52 8.46
N ASN A 168 -15.52 -7.04 7.78
CA ASN A 168 -14.11 -7.36 8.06
C ASN A 168 -13.50 -6.57 9.25
N ILE A 169 -14.29 -6.27 10.29
CA ILE A 169 -13.84 -5.57 11.51
C ILE A 169 -13.31 -6.57 12.54
#